data_AF-A0A382ZMH3-F1
#
_entry.id   AF-A0A382ZMH3-F1
#
_cell.length_a   1.000
_cell.length_b   1.000
_cell.length_c   1.000
_cell.angle_alpha   90.00
_cell.angle_beta   90.00
_cell.angle_gamma   90.00
#
_symmetry.space_group_name_H-M   'P 1'
#
loop_
_entity.id
_entity.type
_entity.pdbx_description
1 polymer ?
#
loop_
_entity_poly.entity_id
_entity_poly.type
_entity_poly.pdbx_seq_one_letter_code
_entity_poly.pdbx_strand_id
1 'polypeptide(L)'
;MTFSYDSGRRAIAIFLCVLIPLVFASCGKEPHGKYVGEISDWESEVFQAPSLHIEGQDYFLQLALRQIGKEMPAELLFRHQKTNKEKLRTGTWSMGDGKRVIAFPDGKEVQEYYLYKKGSRFVLEDRWGLVDDNGSLFVLIRNKGKSRKRSFP
;
A
#
# COMPACT_ATOMS: atom_id res chain seq x y z
N MET A 1 -10.71 -42.36 -63.10
CA MET A 1 -9.38 -42.00 -62.56
C MET A 1 -9.52 -40.63 -61.90
N THR A 2 -9.63 -40.63 -60.58
CA THR A 2 -9.92 -39.46 -59.73
C THR A 2 -8.62 -38.77 -59.34
N PHE A 3 -8.44 -37.52 -59.75
CA PHE A 3 -7.36 -36.65 -59.27
C PHE A 3 -7.95 -35.51 -58.43
N SER A 4 -7.15 -35.04 -57.48
CA SER A 4 -7.35 -33.86 -56.62
C SER A 4 -8.10 -34.10 -55.30
N TYR A 5 -7.42 -34.78 -54.37
CA TYR A 5 -7.69 -34.63 -52.93
C TYR A 5 -6.39 -34.74 -52.09
N ASP A 6 -5.27 -34.18 -52.56
CA ASP A 6 -3.98 -34.34 -51.86
C ASP A 6 -3.21 -33.02 -51.59
N SER A 7 -3.63 -31.88 -52.17
CA SER A 7 -2.92 -30.60 -51.93
C SER A 7 -3.33 -29.89 -50.63
N GLY A 8 -4.59 -30.03 -50.19
CA GLY A 8 -5.12 -29.34 -49.00
C GLY A 8 -4.59 -29.89 -47.67
N ARG A 9 -4.36 -31.20 -47.57
CA ARG A 9 -3.85 -31.85 -46.35
C ARG A 9 -2.40 -31.48 -46.04
N ARG A 10 -1.57 -31.29 -47.08
CA ARG A 10 -0.17 -30.89 -46.93
C ARG A 10 -0.04 -29.43 -46.47
N ALA A 11 -0.89 -28.53 -46.98
CA ALA A 11 -0.91 -27.13 -46.55
C ALA A 11 -1.32 -26.98 -45.08
N ILE A 12 -2.34 -27.73 -44.63
CA ILE A 12 -2.80 -27.73 -43.23
C ILE A 12 -1.72 -28.30 -42.29
N ALA A 13 -1.03 -29.37 -42.70
CA ALA A 13 0.05 -29.96 -41.93
C ALA A 13 1.25 -28.99 -41.77
N ILE A 14 1.63 -28.29 -42.84
CA ILE A 14 2.70 -27.28 -42.80
C ILE A 14 2.30 -26.09 -41.93
N PHE A 15 1.05 -25.64 -42.02
CA PHE A 15 0.52 -24.53 -41.22
C PHE A 15 0.49 -24.86 -39.72
N LEU A 16 0.08 -26.08 -39.36
CA LEU A 16 0.14 -26.59 -37.98
C LEU A 16 1.57 -26.76 -37.47
N CYS A 17 2.49 -27.27 -38.30
CA CYS A 17 3.90 -27.44 -37.90
C CYS A 17 4.64 -26.13 -37.65
N VAL A 18 4.20 -25.01 -38.24
CA VAL A 18 4.81 -23.69 -38.02
C VAL A 18 4.17 -22.93 -36.84
N LEU A 19 2.86 -23.08 -36.62
CA LEU A 19 2.15 -22.39 -35.53
C LEU A 19 2.40 -23.01 -34.14
N ILE A 20 2.53 -24.34 -34.06
CA ILE A 20 2.74 -25.05 -32.78
C ILE A 20 4.05 -24.64 -32.07
N PRO A 21 5.22 -24.53 -32.72
CA PRO A 21 6.44 -24.11 -32.03
C PRO A 21 6.45 -22.62 -31.62
N LEU A 22 5.64 -21.77 -32.25
CA LEU A 22 5.50 -20.36 -31.87
C LEU A 22 4.78 -20.16 -30.53
N VAL A 23 3.93 -21.11 -30.11
CA VAL A 23 3.23 -21.07 -28.81
C VAL A 23 4.14 -21.47 -27.64
N PHE A 24 5.19 -22.26 -27.90
CA PHE A 24 6.13 -22.73 -26.86
C PHE A 24 7.41 -21.89 -26.75
N ALA A 25 7.59 -20.88 -27.61
CA ALA A 25 8.75 -19.97 -27.58
C ALA A 25 8.61 -18.80 -26.60
N SER A 26 7.58 -18.79 -25.74
CA SER A 26 7.51 -17.84 -24.62
C SER A 26 8.47 -18.30 -23.50
N CYS A 27 9.77 -18.21 -23.77
CA CYS A 27 10.82 -18.39 -22.78
C CYS A 27 10.84 -17.15 -21.86
N GLY A 28 9.81 -17.03 -21.02
CA GLY A 28 9.78 -16.06 -19.94
C GLY A 28 10.75 -16.51 -18.86
N LYS A 29 12.02 -16.09 -18.95
CA LYS A 29 12.93 -16.13 -17.82
C LYS A 29 12.27 -15.33 -16.70
N GLU A 30 11.75 -16.02 -15.69
CA GLU A 30 11.29 -15.35 -14.48
C GLU A 30 12.49 -14.61 -13.91
N PRO A 31 12.41 -13.28 -13.72
CA PRO A 31 13.51 -12.54 -13.13
C PRO A 31 13.75 -13.13 -11.74
N HIS A 32 15.00 -13.54 -11.47
CA HIS A 32 15.48 -13.86 -10.13
C HIS A 32 15.53 -12.57 -9.29
N GLY A 33 14.37 -12.01 -9.00
CA GLY A 33 14.17 -10.88 -8.11
C GLY A 33 13.15 -11.29 -7.07
N LYS A 34 13.54 -11.22 -5.79
CA LYS A 34 12.56 -11.37 -4.71
C LYS A 34 11.71 -10.09 -4.72
N TYR A 35 10.43 -10.19 -5.05
CA TYR A 35 9.52 -9.05 -4.92
C TYR A 35 9.41 -8.69 -3.44
N VAL A 36 10.12 -7.64 -3.03
CA VAL A 36 10.14 -7.19 -1.62
C VAL A 36 8.93 -6.30 -1.29
N GLY A 37 8.07 -6.02 -2.28
CA GLY A 37 6.79 -5.35 -2.10
C GLY A 37 6.85 -3.83 -2.03
N GLU A 38 5.69 -3.19 -2.30
CA GLU A 38 5.51 -1.73 -2.34
C GLU A 38 6.01 -1.03 -1.06
N ILE A 39 6.10 -1.71 0.08
CA ILE A 39 6.39 -1.15 1.40
C ILE A 39 7.90 -1.10 1.72
N SER A 40 8.66 -2.09 1.24
CA SER A 40 10.12 -2.15 1.51
C SER A 40 10.90 -1.05 0.79
N ASP A 41 10.31 -0.45 -0.24
CA ASP A 41 10.92 0.62 -1.03
C ASP A 41 10.76 2.00 -0.38
N TRP A 42 9.95 2.16 0.67
CA TRP A 42 9.74 3.47 1.32
C TRP A 42 10.71 3.68 2.47
N GLU A 43 11.36 4.83 2.49
CA GLU A 43 12.16 5.31 3.63
C GLU A 43 11.28 6.11 4.60
N SER A 44 10.38 6.93 4.06
CA SER A 44 9.36 7.62 4.83
C SER A 44 8.04 7.71 4.08
N GLU A 45 6.96 7.49 4.80
CA GLU A 45 5.60 7.63 4.30
C GLU A 45 4.84 8.60 5.19
N VAL A 46 4.22 9.60 4.58
CA VAL A 46 3.41 10.60 5.28
C VAL A 46 1.98 10.50 4.79
N PHE A 47 1.04 10.30 5.71
CA PHE A 47 -0.39 10.20 5.46
C PHE A 47 -1.09 11.36 6.16
N GLN A 48 -2.11 11.93 5.52
CA GLN A 48 -2.81 13.11 6.01
C GLN A 48 -4.32 12.96 5.88
N ALA A 49 -5.03 13.42 6.90
CA ALA A 49 -6.44 13.76 6.85
C ALA A 49 -6.55 15.28 7.01
N PRO A 50 -6.85 16.02 5.92
CA PRO A 50 -6.91 17.48 5.99
C PRO A 50 -7.99 17.97 6.96
N SER A 51 -9.13 17.29 6.99
CA SER A 51 -10.29 17.60 7.83
C SER A 51 -10.92 16.31 8.34
N LEU A 52 -10.91 16.10 9.65
CA LEU A 52 -11.64 15.07 10.38
C LEU A 52 -12.59 15.76 11.34
N HIS A 53 -13.85 15.35 11.34
CA HIS A 53 -14.87 15.93 12.20
C HIS A 53 -15.11 15.02 13.41
N ILE A 54 -14.66 15.46 14.59
CA ILE A 54 -14.71 14.68 15.82
C ILE A 54 -15.20 15.59 16.94
N GLU A 55 -16.19 15.14 17.69
CA GLU A 55 -16.83 15.89 18.79
C GLU A 55 -17.28 17.31 18.37
N GLY A 56 -17.79 17.45 17.14
CA GLY A 56 -18.26 18.74 16.60
C GLY A 56 -17.13 19.70 16.20
N GLN A 57 -15.88 19.25 16.16
CA GLN A 57 -14.72 20.06 15.81
C GLN A 57 -13.93 19.48 14.64
N ASP A 58 -13.25 20.36 13.91
CA ASP A 58 -12.42 19.99 12.77
C ASP A 58 -10.96 19.87 13.16
N TYR A 59 -10.39 18.73 12.81
CA TYR A 59 -9.00 18.39 13.07
C TYR A 59 -8.25 18.08 11.79
N PHE A 60 -6.99 18.49 11.78
CA PHE A 60 -5.98 18.00 10.86
C PHE A 60 -5.21 16.87 11.51
N LEU A 61 -5.04 15.76 10.80
CA LEU A 61 -4.25 14.62 11.27
C LEU A 61 -3.14 14.33 10.27
N GLN A 62 -1.92 14.14 10.76
CA GLN A 62 -0.79 13.68 9.97
C GLN A 62 -0.11 12.51 10.68
N LEU A 63 0.00 11.38 9.98
CA LEU A 63 0.74 10.22 10.41
C LEU A 63 2.00 10.09 9.55
N ALA A 64 3.18 10.10 10.18
CA ALA A 64 4.46 9.87 9.51
C ALA A 64 5.07 8.56 10.00
N LEU A 65 5.41 7.68 9.06
CA LEU A 65 6.03 6.38 9.30
C LEU A 65 7.41 6.39 8.64
N ARG A 66 8.48 6.13 9.38
CA ARG A 66 9.84 6.15 8.84
C ARG A 66 10.54 4.81 9.07
N GLN A 67 11.53 4.52 8.24
CA GLN A 67 12.41 3.37 8.38
C GLN A 67 13.84 3.88 8.55
N ILE A 68 14.40 3.75 9.77
CA ILE A 68 15.74 4.24 10.11
C ILE A 68 16.57 3.05 10.58
N GLY A 69 17.28 2.40 9.65
CA GLY A 69 18.03 1.18 9.96
C GLY A 69 17.10 0.05 10.40
N LYS A 70 17.22 -0.36 11.68
CA LYS A 70 16.32 -1.36 12.30
C LYS A 70 15.11 -0.72 13.01
N GLU A 71 15.14 0.59 13.19
CA GLU A 71 14.08 1.31 13.90
C GLU A 71 12.98 1.72 12.92
N MET A 72 11.76 1.68 13.43
CA MET A 72 10.56 1.98 12.65
C MET A 72 9.73 3.03 13.41
N PRO A 73 10.20 4.28 13.52
CA PRO A 73 9.50 5.29 14.30
C PRO A 73 8.23 5.76 13.59
N ALA A 74 7.20 6.03 14.41
CA ALA A 74 5.92 6.58 13.99
C ALA A 74 5.64 7.89 14.73
N GLU A 75 5.10 8.87 14.01
CA GLU A 75 4.68 10.16 14.57
C GLU A 75 3.25 10.46 14.13
N LEU A 76 2.38 10.79 15.09
CA LEU A 76 1.02 11.21 14.86
C LEU A 76 0.83 12.63 15.38
N LEU A 77 0.66 13.57 14.46
CA LEU A 77 0.31 14.96 14.74
C LEU A 77 -1.20 15.13 14.61
N PHE A 78 -1.83 15.61 15.66
CA PHE A 78 -3.24 15.95 15.69
C PHE A 78 -3.38 17.45 15.99
N ARG A 79 -4.04 18.19 15.10
CA ARG A 79 -4.16 19.65 15.21
C ARG A 79 -5.61 20.08 15.12
N HIS A 80 -6.08 20.81 16.13
CA HIS A 80 -7.38 21.47 16.09
C HIS A 80 -7.33 22.68 15.14
N GLN A 81 -8.18 22.71 14.12
CA GLN A 81 -8.06 23.71 13.05
C GLN A 81 -8.39 25.14 13.51
N LYS A 82 -9.37 25.33 14.40
CA LYS A 82 -9.77 26.70 14.82
C LYS A 82 -8.79 27.34 15.80
N THR A 83 -8.13 26.53 16.63
CA THR A 83 -7.27 27.02 17.73
C THR A 83 -5.79 26.83 17.44
N ASN A 84 -5.45 26.09 16.37
CA ASN A 84 -4.09 25.66 16.04
C ASN A 84 -3.38 24.92 17.19
N LYS A 85 -4.11 24.39 18.17
CA LYS A 85 -3.52 23.54 19.21
C LYS A 85 -3.11 22.21 18.60
N GLU A 86 -1.85 21.85 18.79
CA GLU A 86 -1.24 20.64 18.27
C GLU A 86 -0.94 19.66 19.40
N LYS A 87 -1.18 18.37 19.15
CA LYS A 87 -0.75 17.25 19.99
C LYS A 87 0.07 16.30 19.12
N LEU A 88 1.32 16.11 19.49
CA LEU A 88 2.22 15.15 18.85
C LEU A 88 2.31 13.89 19.71
N ARG A 89 2.13 12.72 19.09
CA ARG A 89 2.43 11.42 19.69
C ARG A 89 3.54 10.76 18.91
N THR A 90 4.47 10.15 19.62
CA THR A 90 5.58 9.40 19.05
C THR A 90 5.47 7.95 19.48
N GLY A 91 5.84 7.04 18.59
CA GLY A 91 5.69 5.61 18.79
C GLY A 91 6.51 4.83 17.78
N THR A 92 6.14 3.57 17.59
CA THR A 92 6.75 2.69 16.61
C THR A 92 5.71 2.15 15.65
N TRP A 93 6.15 1.67 14.50
CA TRP A 93 5.31 0.90 13.61
C TRP A 93 6.03 -0.36 13.13
N SER A 94 5.26 -1.33 12.68
CA SER A 94 5.77 -2.57 12.11
C SER A 94 4.82 -3.07 11.04
N MET A 95 5.26 -4.10 10.32
CA MET A 95 4.38 -4.84 9.42
C MET A 95 3.84 -6.08 10.15
N GLY A 96 2.53 -6.28 10.12
CA GLY A 96 1.85 -7.45 10.67
C GLY A 96 0.59 -7.75 9.87
N ASP A 97 0.38 -9.02 9.51
CA ASP A 97 -0.81 -9.50 8.77
C ASP A 97 -1.17 -8.67 7.51
N GLY A 98 -0.15 -8.21 6.78
CA GLY A 98 -0.32 -7.39 5.58
C GLY A 98 -0.74 -5.93 5.85
N LYS A 99 -0.84 -5.52 7.11
CA LYS A 99 -1.14 -4.17 7.57
C LYS A 99 0.09 -3.52 8.23
N ARG A 100 0.07 -2.19 8.31
CA ARG A 100 1.01 -1.46 9.18
C ARG A 100 0.40 -1.37 10.57
N VAL A 101 1.06 -1.94 11.56
CA VAL A 101 0.68 -1.85 12.98
C VAL A 101 1.43 -0.68 13.57
N ILE A 102 0.74 0.23 14.26
CA ILE A 102 1.31 1.46 14.82
C ILE A 102 1.01 1.47 16.31
N ALA A 103 2.05 1.56 17.13
CA ALA A 103 1.95 1.49 18.58
C ALA A 103 2.41 2.81 19.21
N PHE A 104 1.51 3.48 19.90
CA PHE A 104 1.81 4.67 20.70
C PHE A 104 1.76 4.32 22.19
N PRO A 105 2.85 4.51 22.95
CA PRO A 105 2.82 4.37 24.40
C PRO A 105 1.89 5.43 25.01
N ASP A 106 1.07 5.01 25.96
CA ASP A 106 0.17 5.88 26.73
C ASP A 106 0.25 5.49 28.22
N GLY A 107 1.26 6.05 28.89
CA GLY A 107 1.60 5.66 30.26
C GLY A 107 2.06 4.21 30.35
N LYS A 108 1.24 3.35 30.98
CA LYS A 108 1.52 1.91 31.13
C LYS A 108 0.88 1.07 30.02
N GLU A 109 0.01 1.65 29.22
CA GLU A 109 -0.71 0.97 28.14
C GLU A 109 -0.09 1.33 26.79
N VAL A 110 -0.37 0.50 25.79
CA VAL A 110 0.03 0.74 24.41
C VAL A 110 -1.23 0.81 23.57
N GLN A 111 -1.44 1.95 22.92
CA GLN A 111 -2.55 2.12 22.00
C GLN A 111 -2.10 1.73 20.60
N GLU A 112 -2.76 0.72 20.05
CA GLU A 112 -2.46 0.17 18.73
C GLU A 112 -3.46 0.62 17.68
N TYR A 113 -2.93 0.95 16.51
CA TYR A 113 -3.66 1.30 15.33
C TYR A 113 -3.19 0.47 14.14
N TYR A 114 -4.07 0.25 13.18
CA TYR A 114 -3.77 -0.44 11.94
C TYR A 114 -3.99 0.49 10.76
N LEU A 115 -2.99 0.60 9.90
CA LEU A 115 -3.06 1.37 8.66
C LEU A 115 -2.99 0.42 7.47
N TYR A 116 -4.03 0.44 6.65
CA TYR A 116 -4.13 -0.40 5.45
C TYR A 116 -4.71 0.37 4.28
N LYS A 117 -4.37 -0.09 3.07
CA LYS A 117 -4.80 0.54 1.83
C LYS A 117 -6.23 0.09 1.48
N LYS A 118 -7.09 1.03 1.13
CA LYS A 118 -8.45 0.80 0.63
C LYS A 118 -8.65 1.63 -0.63
N GLY A 119 -8.52 0.99 -1.79
CA GLY A 119 -8.48 1.68 -3.09
C GLY A 119 -7.27 2.62 -3.20
N SER A 120 -7.54 3.91 -3.44
CA SER A 120 -6.52 4.96 -3.53
C SER A 120 -6.18 5.64 -2.20
N ARG A 121 -6.87 5.27 -1.11
CA ARG A 121 -6.74 5.87 0.21
C ARG A 121 -6.26 4.85 1.24
N PHE A 122 -6.00 5.32 2.45
CA PHE A 122 -5.59 4.50 3.58
C PHE A 122 -6.60 4.66 4.70
N VAL A 123 -6.94 3.57 5.36
CA VAL A 123 -7.82 3.59 6.53
C VAL A 123 -6.95 3.41 7.76
N LEU A 124 -7.15 4.29 8.74
CA LEU A 124 -6.60 4.17 10.08
C LEU A 124 -7.69 3.65 11.01
N GLU A 125 -7.51 2.45 11.56
CA GLU A 125 -8.44 1.83 12.51
C GLU A 125 -7.72 1.53 13.82
N ASP A 126 -8.44 1.46 14.93
CA ASP A 126 -7.97 0.85 16.18
C ASP A 126 -8.72 -0.47 16.42
N ARG A 127 -8.48 -1.13 17.56
CA ARG A 127 -9.17 -2.39 17.90
C ARG A 127 -10.68 -2.23 18.10
N TRP A 128 -11.17 -1.03 18.36
CA TRP A 128 -12.57 -0.75 18.68
C TRP A 128 -13.36 -0.18 17.50
N GLY A 129 -12.69 0.06 16.36
CA GLY A 129 -13.32 0.58 15.16
C GLY A 129 -13.46 2.10 15.19
N LEU A 130 -12.33 2.81 15.32
CA LEU A 130 -12.23 4.27 15.24
C LEU A 130 -13.06 4.87 14.07
N VAL A 131 -14.07 5.66 14.42
CA VAL A 131 -14.97 6.36 13.49
C VAL A 131 -15.15 7.81 13.90
N ASP A 132 -15.50 8.65 12.93
CA ASP A 132 -15.82 10.06 13.13
C ASP A 132 -17.25 10.25 13.64
N ASP A 133 -17.68 11.50 13.84
CA ASP A 133 -19.03 11.81 14.35
C ASP A 133 -20.17 11.28 13.47
N ASN A 134 -19.90 11.02 12.18
CA ASN A 134 -20.85 10.48 11.23
C ASN A 134 -20.80 8.94 11.15
N GLY A 135 -20.00 8.29 11.99
CA GLY A 135 -19.74 6.86 11.93
C GLY A 135 -18.84 6.44 10.76
N SER A 136 -18.14 7.40 10.12
CA SER A 136 -17.25 7.14 9.00
C SER A 136 -15.83 6.79 9.47
N LEU A 137 -15.18 5.87 8.76
CA LEU A 137 -13.80 5.47 9.06
C LEU A 137 -12.82 6.63 8.89
N PHE A 138 -11.73 6.62 9.65
CA PHE A 138 -10.67 7.61 9.49
C PHE A 138 -9.87 7.32 8.22
N VAL A 139 -10.11 8.11 7.18
CA VAL A 139 -9.48 7.94 5.88
C VAL A 139 -8.35 8.95 5.69
N LEU A 140 -7.14 8.43 5.45
CA LEU A 140 -5.93 9.18 5.18
C LEU A 140 -5.52 9.10 3.71
N ILE A 141 -4.85 10.15 3.24
CA ILE A 141 -4.28 10.24 1.90
C ILE A 141 -2.76 10.29 2.04
N ARG A 142 -2.04 9.44 1.31
CA ARG A 142 -0.58 9.49 1.27
C ARG A 142 -0.13 10.78 0.58
N ASN A 143 0.62 11.62 1.28
CA ASN A 143 1.26 12.80 0.74
C ASN A 143 2.56 12.41 0.03
N LYS A 144 2.50 12.28 -1.30
CA LYS A 144 3.65 11.91 -2.13
C LYS A 144 4.80 12.92 -2.05
N GLY A 145 4.51 14.22 -1.90
CA GLY A 145 5.53 15.27 -1.83
C GLY A 145 6.35 15.22 -0.54
N LYS A 146 5.74 14.76 0.56
CA LYS A 146 6.40 14.56 1.86
C LYS A 146 6.97 13.16 2.07
N SER A 147 6.48 12.17 1.32
CA SER A 147 6.98 10.79 1.38
C SER A 147 8.29 10.64 0.59
N ARG A 148 9.14 9.71 0.99
CA ARG A 148 10.41 9.38 0.31
C ARG A 148 10.54 7.88 0.11
N LYS A 149 10.85 7.49 -1.12
CA LYS A 149 11.31 6.14 -1.43
C LYS A 149 12.81 6.06 -1.26
N ARG A 150 13.30 4.89 -0.86
CA ARG A 150 14.71 4.54 -0.91
C ARG A 150 15.15 4.67 -2.37
N SER A 151 16.11 5.53 -2.64
CA SER A 151 16.79 5.55 -3.93
C SER A 151 17.70 4.34 -4.00
N PHE A 152 17.51 3.49 -5.01
CA PHE A 152 18.52 2.49 -5.34
C PHE A 152 19.66 3.19 -6.09
N PRO A 153 20.93 2.90 -5.77
CA PRO A 153 22.08 3.39 -6.53
C PRO A 153 22.11 2.83 -7.95
#